data_AF-A0A7S3SA86-F1
#
_entry.id   AF-A0A7S3SA86-F1
#
_cell.length_a   1.000
_cell.length_b   1.000
_cell.length_c   1.000
_cell.angle_alpha   90.00
_cell.angle_beta   90.00
_cell.angle_gamma   90.00
#
_symmetry.space_group_name_H-M   'P 1'
#
loop_
_entity.id
_entity.type
_entity.pdbx_description
1 polymer ?
#
loop_
_entity_poly.entity_id
_entity_poly.type
_entity_poly.pdbx_seq_one_letter_code
_entity_poly.pdbx_strand_id
1 'polypeptide(L)'
;NGAALACGIVYNLLLRQQPVRLLVHKAADGGVAAFPIGADSFVEDEDDPRLTGALDSCLWEIDTLRHHYCPTVSSIAKMFAKPFSQTTRKVELQPLAALSADSLMKVELNRRLKRA
;
A
#
# COMPACT_ATOMS: atom_id res chain seq x y z
N ASN A 1 4.90 -9.84 8.51
CA ASN A 1 5.40 -10.15 7.14
C ASN A 1 4.37 -10.08 6.03
N GLY A 2 3.08 -10.33 6.29
CA GLY A 2 2.04 -10.23 5.26
C GLY A 2 1.90 -8.85 4.61
N ALA A 3 2.26 -7.76 5.31
CA ALA A 3 2.14 -6.39 4.80
C ALA A 3 2.89 -6.16 3.47
N ALA A 4 4.12 -6.68 3.32
CA ALA A 4 4.88 -6.51 2.08
C ALA A 4 4.19 -7.18 0.89
N LEU A 5 3.68 -8.39 1.10
CA LEU A 5 2.94 -9.15 0.10
C LEU A 5 1.60 -8.46 -0.24
N ALA A 6 0.86 -8.02 0.78
CA ALA A 6 -0.40 -7.30 0.62
C ALA A 6 -0.22 -6.03 -0.22
N CYS A 7 0.78 -5.19 0.11
CA CYS A 7 1.11 -4.02 -0.69
C CYS A 7 1.48 -4.40 -2.13
N GLY A 8 2.26 -5.46 -2.34
CA GLY A 8 2.60 -5.93 -3.69
C GLY A 8 1.38 -6.37 -4.51
N ILE A 9 0.44 -7.08 -3.88
CA ILE A 9 -0.81 -7.50 -4.51
C ILE A 9 -1.67 -6.29 -4.86
N VAL A 10 -1.91 -5.39 -3.90
CA VAL A 10 -2.71 -4.17 -4.10
C VAL A 10 -2.10 -3.33 -5.21
N TYR A 11 -0.78 -3.15 -5.24
CA TYR A 11 -0.09 -2.42 -6.30
C TYR A 11 -0.35 -3.01 -7.69
N ASN A 12 -0.23 -4.34 -7.81
CA ASN A 12 -0.47 -5.04 -9.06
C ASN A 12 -1.95 -4.99 -9.49
N LEU A 13 -2.89 -4.97 -8.54
CA LEU A 13 -4.32 -4.80 -8.83
C LEU A 13 -4.62 -3.39 -9.36
N LEU A 14 -4.07 -2.35 -8.73
CA LEU A 14 -4.21 -0.96 -9.20
C LEU A 14 -3.56 -0.73 -10.57
N LEU A 15 -2.46 -1.43 -10.85
CA LEU A 15 -1.87 -1.40 -12.19
C LEU A 15 -2.81 -1.98 -13.25
N ARG A 16 -3.51 -3.08 -12.94
CA ARG A 16 -4.45 -3.74 -13.85
C ARG A 16 -5.76 -2.97 -14.01
N GLN A 17 -6.28 -2.43 -12.92
CA GLN A 17 -7.58 -1.78 -12.86
C GLN A 17 -7.40 -0.27 -12.74
N GLN A 18 -7.50 0.45 -13.86
CA GLN A 18 -7.44 1.91 -13.88
C GLN A 18 -8.48 2.62 -12.98
N PRO A 19 -9.76 2.21 -12.89
CA PRO A 19 -10.75 2.95 -12.11
C PRO A 19 -10.44 2.96 -10.60
N VAL A 20 -9.77 1.92 -10.11
CA VAL A 20 -9.45 1.76 -8.68
C VAL A 20 -8.24 2.63 -8.27
N ARG A 21 -7.49 3.20 -9.23
CA ARG A 21 -6.34 4.09 -8.95
C ARG A 21 -6.73 5.39 -8.23
N LEU A 22 -8.00 5.80 -8.33
CA LEU A 22 -8.53 6.98 -7.65
C LEU A 22 -8.46 6.85 -6.11
N LEU A 23 -8.45 5.62 -5.59
CA LEU A 23 -8.34 5.34 -4.14
C LEU A 23 -7.02 5.83 -3.53
N VAL A 24 -5.97 5.95 -4.33
CA VAL A 24 -4.64 6.44 -3.91
C VAL A 24 -4.53 7.96 -4.06
N HIS A 25 -5.36 8.56 -4.91
CA HIS A 25 -5.21 9.95 -5.38
C HIS A 25 -6.34 10.90 -4.98
N LYS A 26 -7.24 10.53 -4.07
CA LYS A 26 -8.19 11.47 -3.44
C LYS A 26 -7.47 12.39 -2.42
N ALA A 27 -6.46 13.14 -2.87
CA ALA A 27 -6.16 14.41 -2.21
C ALA A 27 -7.34 15.32 -2.56
N ALA A 28 -8.01 15.87 -1.54
CA ALA A 28 -9.18 16.71 -1.72
C ALA A 28 -8.91 17.83 -2.75
N ASP A 29 -9.44 17.68 -3.96
CA ASP A 29 -9.53 18.77 -4.94
C ASP A 29 -10.56 19.76 -4.43
N GLY A 30 -10.13 20.63 -3.53
CA GLY A 30 -10.97 21.59 -2.84
C GLY A 30 -10.29 22.02 -1.55
N GLY A 31 -9.69 23.21 -1.57
CA GLY A 31 -8.98 23.76 -0.43
C GLY A 31 -9.71 23.57 0.89
N VAL A 32 -8.97 23.13 1.91
CA VAL A 32 -9.39 23.07 3.31
C VAL A 32 -10.76 22.43 3.56
N ALA A 33 -10.92 21.17 3.15
CA ALA A 33 -11.67 20.22 3.94
C ALA A 33 -10.80 18.97 4.07
N ALA A 34 -10.11 18.85 5.21
CA ALA A 34 -9.72 17.54 5.69
C ALA A 34 -10.93 16.62 5.50
N PHE A 35 -10.77 15.48 4.82
CA PHE A 35 -11.72 14.39 4.98
C PHE A 35 -12.03 14.34 6.47
N PRO A 36 -13.28 14.58 6.91
CA PRO A 36 -13.58 14.50 8.33
C PRO A 36 -13.03 13.17 8.80
N ILE A 37 -12.18 13.20 9.82
CA ILE A 37 -11.66 11.97 10.43
C ILE A 37 -12.91 11.17 10.82
N GLY A 38 -13.27 10.14 10.05
CA GLY A 38 -14.54 9.39 10.18
C GLY A 38 -15.56 9.48 9.04
N ALA A 39 -15.26 10.13 7.90
CA ALA A 39 -16.14 10.14 6.71
C ALA A 39 -15.66 9.17 5.61
N ASP A 40 -15.05 8.05 6.01
CA ASP A 40 -14.79 6.95 5.08
C ASP A 40 -16.09 6.15 4.89
N SER A 41 -16.54 6.02 3.64
CA SER A 41 -17.74 5.27 3.26
C SER A 41 -17.54 3.75 3.30
N PHE A 42 -16.33 3.26 3.58
CA PHE A 42 -16.04 1.84 3.68
C PHE A 42 -16.70 1.18 4.91
N VAL A 43 -17.50 0.14 4.68
CA VAL A 43 -18.14 -0.67 5.72
C VAL A 43 -17.44 -2.03 5.81
N GLU A 44 -16.76 -2.29 6.92
CA GLU A 44 -15.99 -3.53 7.13
C GLU A 44 -16.88 -4.76 7.36
N ASP A 45 -18.01 -4.58 8.04
CA ASP A 45 -18.94 -5.68 8.40
C ASP A 45 -19.94 -6.04 7.29
N GLU A 46 -19.81 -5.46 6.09
CA GLU A 46 -20.70 -5.74 4.95
C GLU A 46 -20.23 -6.99 4.18
N ASP A 47 -21.10 -8.00 4.10
CA ASP A 47 -20.79 -9.28 3.46
C ASP A 47 -20.66 -9.20 1.93
N ASP A 48 -21.44 -8.32 1.28
CA ASP A 48 -21.34 -8.12 -0.17
C ASP A 48 -20.24 -7.10 -0.51
N PRO A 49 -19.12 -7.51 -1.14
CA PRO A 49 -18.02 -6.61 -1.49
C PRO A 49 -18.45 -5.44 -2.39
N ARG A 50 -19.57 -5.55 -3.11
CA ARG A 50 -20.11 -4.48 -3.96
C ARG A 50 -20.84 -3.39 -3.19
N LEU A 51 -21.31 -3.68 -1.98
CA LEU A 51 -22.07 -2.76 -1.14
C LEU A 51 -21.22 -2.08 -0.05
N THR A 52 -19.98 -2.54 0.14
CA THR A 52 -19.03 -2.01 1.13
C THR A 52 -18.70 -0.52 1.00
N GLY A 53 -19.01 0.14 -0.13
CA GLY A 53 -18.62 1.54 -0.35
C GLY A 53 -17.13 1.77 -0.63
N ALA A 54 -16.34 0.71 -0.84
CA ALA A 54 -14.88 0.76 -1.00
C ALA A 54 -14.36 1.56 -2.22
N LEU A 55 -15.20 1.87 -3.21
CA LEU A 55 -14.79 2.71 -4.35
C LEU A 55 -14.86 4.20 -4.03
N ASP A 56 -15.70 4.58 -3.06
CA ASP A 56 -15.88 5.95 -2.63
C ASP A 56 -14.96 6.32 -1.45
N SER A 57 -14.30 5.32 -0.85
CA SER A 57 -13.30 5.46 0.22
C SER A 57 -11.91 5.91 -0.28
N CYS A 58 -10.94 5.89 0.64
CA CYS A 58 -9.52 6.11 0.35
C CYS A 58 -8.63 5.08 1.07
N LEU A 59 -7.49 4.72 0.46
CA LEU A 59 -6.55 3.74 1.02
C LEU A 59 -5.50 4.41 1.93
N TRP A 60 -5.94 4.96 3.05
CA TRP A 60 -5.06 5.64 4.01
C TRP A 60 -4.06 4.68 4.68
N GLU A 61 -4.37 3.39 4.76
CA GLU A 61 -3.50 2.38 5.35
C GLU A 61 -2.17 2.29 4.60
N ILE A 62 -2.21 2.35 3.26
CA ILE A 62 -1.01 2.36 2.42
C ILE A 62 -0.15 3.59 2.74
N ASP A 63 -0.78 4.73 3.01
CA ASP A 63 -0.11 5.98 3.36
C ASP A 63 0.68 5.84 4.66
N THR A 64 0.07 5.22 5.69
CA THR A 64 0.74 4.95 6.97
C THR A 64 1.90 3.97 6.82
N LEU A 65 1.78 2.97 5.93
CA LEU A 65 2.83 1.97 5.68
C LEU A 65 4.08 2.56 5.02
N ARG A 66 4.02 3.77 4.46
CA ARG A 66 5.21 4.47 3.93
C ARG A 66 6.26 4.73 5.01
N HIS A 67 5.83 4.86 6.27
CA HIS A 67 6.68 5.08 7.44
C HIS A 67 6.91 3.82 8.28
N HIS A 68 6.61 2.64 7.72
CA HIS A 68 6.80 1.37 8.41
C HIS A 68 8.29 1.08 8.71
N TYR A 69 8.58 0.48 9.87
CA TYR A 69 9.94 0.21 10.34
C TYR A 69 10.75 -0.67 9.38
N CYS A 70 10.10 -1.68 8.79
CA CYS A 70 10.74 -2.59 7.84
C CYS A 70 10.98 -1.86 6.51
N PRO A 71 12.24 -1.73 6.06
CA PRO A 71 12.58 -1.01 4.83
C PRO A 71 11.88 -1.57 3.59
N THR A 72 11.77 -2.90 3.49
CA THR A 72 11.10 -3.57 2.36
C THR A 72 9.64 -3.12 2.23
N VAL A 73 8.91 -3.04 3.34
CA VAL A 73 7.50 -2.58 3.34
C VAL A 73 7.42 -1.10 2.98
N SER A 74 8.23 -0.26 3.64
CA SER A 74 8.28 1.18 3.37
C SER A 74 8.61 1.49 1.91
N SER A 75 9.56 0.77 1.31
CA SER A 75 9.95 0.92 -0.10
C SER A 75 8.80 0.61 -1.06
N ILE A 76 8.05 -0.48 -0.83
CA ILE A 76 6.90 -0.84 -1.67
C ILE A 76 5.78 0.18 -1.48
N ALA A 77 5.45 0.57 -0.25
CA ALA A 77 4.43 1.58 0.04
C ALA A 77 4.75 2.93 -0.62
N LYS A 78 6.02 3.33 -0.67
CA LYS A 78 6.47 4.54 -1.38
C LYS A 78 6.27 4.49 -2.90
N MET A 79 6.12 3.30 -3.50
CA MET A 79 5.84 3.18 -4.94
C MET A 79 4.44 3.72 -5.30
N PHE A 80 3.50 3.70 -4.36
CA PHE A 80 2.13 4.20 -4.56
C PHE A 80 2.05 5.71 -4.67
N ALA A 81 3.02 6.44 -4.08
CA ALA A 81 3.08 7.89 -4.18
C ALA A 81 3.52 8.38 -5.58
N LYS A 82 4.05 7.49 -6.42
CA LYS A 82 4.46 7.82 -7.79
C LYS A 82 3.29 7.61 -8.75
N PRO A 83 3.13 8.47 -9.77
CA PRO A 83 2.08 8.29 -10.76
C PRO A 83 2.25 6.97 -11.50
N PHE A 84 1.14 6.25 -11.68
CA PHE A 84 1.12 4.99 -12.43
C PHE A 84 1.22 5.26 -13.94
N SER A 85 2.35 4.89 -14.54
CA SER A 85 2.60 4.96 -15.99
C SER A 85 2.35 3.60 -16.66
N GLN A 86 2.19 3.60 -17.99
CA GLN A 86 2.18 2.36 -18.78
C GLN A 86 3.52 1.60 -18.71
N THR A 87 4.61 2.31 -18.40
CA THR A 87 5.95 1.72 -18.22
C THR A 87 6.18 1.16 -16.81
N THR A 88 5.24 1.35 -15.89
CA THR A 88 5.36 0.89 -14.52
C THR A 88 5.32 -0.63 -14.48
N ARG A 89 6.39 -1.24 -13.96
CA ARG A 89 6.51 -2.69 -13.82
C ARG A 89 5.72 -3.20 -12.63
N LYS A 90 5.16 -4.41 -12.79
CA LYS A 90 4.53 -5.16 -11.69
C LYS A 90 5.58 -5.53 -10.65
N VAL A 91 5.16 -5.61 -9.39
CA VAL A 91 5.97 -6.11 -8.30
C VAL A 91 5.96 -7.65 -8.35
N GLU A 92 7.14 -8.27 -8.23
CA GLU A 92 7.25 -9.72 -8.13
C GLU A 92 6.77 -10.19 -6.76
N LEU A 93 5.77 -11.07 -6.74
CA LEU A 93 5.14 -11.53 -5.50
C LEU A 93 5.86 -12.73 -4.87
N GLN A 94 6.52 -13.56 -5.68
CA GLN A 94 7.20 -14.78 -5.21
C GLN A 94 8.24 -14.50 -4.11
N PRO A 95 9.14 -13.50 -4.26
CA PRO A 95 10.11 -13.20 -3.21
C PRO A 95 9.45 -12.66 -1.94
N LEU A 96 8.34 -11.93 -2.09
CA LEU A 96 7.60 -11.34 -0.97
C LEU A 96 6.84 -12.40 -0.17
N ALA A 97 6.28 -13.40 -0.85
CA ALA A 97 5.59 -14.52 -0.22
C ALA A 97 6.55 -15.43 0.58
N ALA A 98 7.82 -15.51 0.16
CA ALA A 98 8.84 -16.30 0.85
C ALA A 98 9.41 -15.61 2.11
N LEU A 99 9.04 -14.35 2.41
CA LEU A 99 9.57 -13.62 3.56
C LEU A 99 9.00 -14.15 4.89
N SER A 100 9.85 -14.83 5.67
CA SER A 100 9.60 -15.18 7.07
C SER A 100 10.28 -14.20 8.04
N ALA A 101 9.82 -14.17 9.30
CA ALA A 101 10.40 -13.30 10.32
C ALA A 101 11.89 -13.62 10.52
N ASP A 102 12.23 -14.91 10.48
CA ASP A 102 13.61 -15.39 10.54
C ASP A 102 14.47 -14.90 9.38
N SER A 103 13.92 -14.90 8.16
CA SER A 103 14.62 -14.39 6.98
C SER A 103 14.91 -12.89 7.12
N LEU A 104 13.93 -12.11 7.56
CA LEU A 104 14.12 -10.68 7.83
C LEU A 104 15.17 -10.44 8.92
N MET A 105 15.11 -11.19 10.03
CA MET A 105 16.10 -11.08 11.10
C MET A 105 17.50 -11.40 10.59
N LYS A 106 17.67 -12.46 9.79
CA LYS A 106 18.96 -12.78 9.17
C LYS A 106 19.45 -11.67 8.24
N VAL A 107 18.55 -11.03 7.48
CA VAL A 107 18.91 -9.91 6.60
C VAL A 107 19.36 -8.70 7.43
N GLU A 108 18.64 -8.34 8.49
CA GLU A 108 19.01 -7.21 9.34
C GLU A 108 20.30 -7.46 10.12
N LEU A 109 20.53 -8.69 10.61
CA LEU A 109 21.77 -9.06 11.30
C LEU A 109 22.99 -9.05 10.37
N ASN A 110 22.82 -9.43 9.10
CA ASN A 110 23.90 -9.43 8.10
C ASN A 110 24.07 -8.08 7.41
N ARG A 111 23.20 -7.11 7.68
CA ARG A 111 23.30 -5.78 7.12
C ARG A 111 24.55 -5.10 7.69
N ARG A 112 25.56 -4.91 6.84
CA ARG A 112 26.75 -4.12 7.22
C ARG A 112 26.28 -2.72 7.61
N LEU A 113 26.31 -2.43 8.90
CA LEU A 113 26.13 -1.07 9.40
C LEU A 113 27.27 -0.24 8.83
N LYS A 114 26.99 0.59 7.81
CA LYS A 114 27.83 1.78 7.60
C LYS A 114 27.59 2.65 8.84
N ARG A 115 28.53 2.60 9.79
CA ARG A 115 28.63 3.59 10.85
C ARG A 115 28.71 4.96 10.18
N ALA A 116 27.83 5.87 10.60
CA ALA A 116 27.99 7.29 10.35
C ALA A 116 29.21 7.81 11.11
#